data_AF-C3QYN6-F1
#
_entry.id   AF-C3QYN6-F1
#
_cell.length_a   1.000
_cell.length_b   1.000
_cell.length_c   1.000
_cell.angle_alpha   90.00
_cell.angle_beta   90.00
_cell.angle_gamma   90.00
#
_symmetry.space_group_name_H-M   'P 1'
#
loop_
_entity.id
_entity.type
_entity.pdbx_description
1 polymer ?
#
loop_
_entity_poly.entity_id
_entity_poly.type
_entity_poly.pdbx_seq_one_letter_code
_entity_poly.pdbx_strand_id
1 'polypeptide(L)'
;MDTENRNSYKQSLKATSLFGGVQIFNILIQIIRSKFAAVLLGPEGMGVMGLLNSTITMISSFTNCGLGTSAVRNIAEANGANDTKRIALIISVFRRLVWITGLTGALICLVSASLLSQVTFGNTDFTFAFIILSFSVLLMQLTSGQNALMQGMRKYRYLAKANVVGNAVGLIFIIPLYYFWKIDAIVPVLLFSNALIFILSYIYARKIKIEKEEITITDIKVEGRDMLKMGVLISLQGMLAILASYFIRIFISRMGSIDDVGLFNAGFTIVNTYVGLVFTAMATDYYPRLSAIASDNDSFVRAINQQAEISLLLLAPIIIAFIAYIRVAVVVLYSTKFIPTEGMMYWAMAAMFFKAMAWSMSYGLLAKGDSKVYFWNEFITVCYGLIFNMIGYYYWGLIGLGISSFIKYGFYFLQLWIICRIKCNLKFTRSIMKLFILFSCITAIVLTCKILMFGWSGYAVVTVFLVLTTYYSYTGLDRRIGIRQVIINKLHRKN
;
A
#
# COMPACT_ATOMS: atom_id res chain seq x y z
N MET A 1 -35.44 -13.01 7.20
CA MET A 1 -34.15 -12.33 6.92
C MET A 1 -34.29 -10.90 7.40
N ASP A 2 -33.85 -10.66 8.64
CA ASP A 2 -34.28 -9.50 9.44
C ASP A 2 -33.84 -8.15 8.90
N THR A 3 -34.64 -7.13 9.20
CA THR A 3 -34.46 -5.72 8.80
C THR A 3 -33.11 -5.15 9.23
N GLU A 4 -32.54 -5.62 10.35
CA GLU A 4 -31.19 -5.26 10.82
C GLU A 4 -30.09 -5.77 9.89
N ASN A 5 -30.17 -7.04 9.47
CA ASN A 5 -29.23 -7.62 8.51
C ASN A 5 -29.30 -6.87 7.17
N ARG A 6 -30.51 -6.52 6.70
CA ARG A 6 -30.68 -5.75 5.46
C ARG A 6 -30.08 -4.33 5.55
N ASN A 7 -30.13 -3.68 6.72
CA ASN A 7 -29.50 -2.37 6.95
C ASN A 7 -27.97 -2.46 7.07
N SER A 8 -27.44 -3.49 7.73
CA SER A 8 -26.00 -3.76 7.83
C SER A 8 -25.38 -4.00 6.44
N TYR A 9 -26.03 -4.82 5.61
CA TYR A 9 -25.59 -5.07 4.22
C TYR A 9 -25.63 -3.79 3.36
N LYS A 10 -26.69 -2.97 3.47
CA LYS A 10 -26.77 -1.68 2.77
C LYS A 10 -25.68 -0.70 3.22
N GLN A 11 -25.36 -0.66 4.52
CA GLN A 11 -24.27 0.18 5.05
C GLN A 11 -22.90 -0.30 4.57
N SER A 12 -22.66 -1.62 4.56
CA SER A 12 -21.42 -2.23 4.05
C SER A 12 -21.23 -1.93 2.56
N LEU A 13 -22.24 -2.16 1.72
CA LEU A 13 -22.17 -1.85 0.28
C LEU A 13 -21.96 -0.35 0.00
N LYS A 14 -22.61 0.53 0.76
CA LYS A 14 -22.43 1.98 0.64
C LYS A 14 -21.02 2.40 1.07
N ALA A 15 -20.45 1.75 2.09
CA ALA A 15 -19.07 1.95 2.51
C ALA A 15 -18.11 1.49 1.41
N THR A 16 -18.25 0.27 0.89
CA THR A 16 -17.39 -0.28 -0.18
C THR A 16 -17.43 0.58 -1.45
N SER A 17 -18.61 1.01 -1.89
CA SER A 17 -18.73 1.90 -3.06
C SER A 17 -18.13 3.29 -2.81
N LEU A 18 -18.28 3.83 -1.60
CA LEU A 18 -17.68 5.11 -1.23
C LEU A 18 -16.14 4.98 -1.18
N PHE A 19 -15.62 3.93 -0.55
CA PHE A 19 -14.18 3.68 -0.45
C PHE A 19 -13.55 3.41 -1.81
N GLY A 20 -14.20 2.64 -2.68
CA GLY A 20 -13.73 2.44 -4.05
C GLY A 20 -13.65 3.75 -4.83
N GLY A 21 -14.68 4.60 -4.76
CA GLY A 21 -14.67 5.92 -5.41
C GLY A 21 -13.59 6.86 -4.82
N VAL A 22 -13.51 6.94 -3.49
CA VAL A 22 -12.51 7.73 -2.77
C VAL A 22 -11.09 7.30 -3.12
N GLN A 23 -10.85 5.99 -3.24
CA GLN A 23 -9.55 5.45 -3.61
C GLN A 23 -9.15 5.88 -5.02
N ILE A 24 -10.08 5.84 -5.98
CA ILE A 24 -9.84 6.32 -7.35
C ILE A 24 -9.46 7.81 -7.33
N PHE A 25 -10.22 8.65 -6.60
CA PHE A 25 -9.90 10.08 -6.47
C PHE A 25 -8.53 10.33 -5.83
N ASN A 26 -8.20 9.63 -4.74
CA ASN A 26 -6.89 9.76 -4.09
C ASN A 26 -5.75 9.36 -5.04
N ILE A 27 -5.94 8.31 -5.85
CA ILE A 27 -4.95 7.87 -6.83
C ILE A 27 -4.78 8.90 -7.93
N LEU A 28 -5.86 9.48 -8.46
CA LEU A 28 -5.76 10.54 -9.47
C LEU A 28 -5.00 11.75 -8.93
N ILE A 29 -5.30 12.17 -7.70
CA ILE A 29 -4.56 13.23 -7.02
C ILE A 29 -3.08 12.86 -6.86
N GLN A 30 -2.78 11.62 -6.46
CA GLN A 30 -1.41 11.16 -6.29
C GLN A 30 -0.64 11.11 -7.62
N ILE A 31 -1.30 10.68 -8.72
CA ILE A 31 -0.70 10.67 -10.07
C ILE A 31 -0.37 12.11 -10.49
N ILE A 32 -1.30 13.05 -10.31
CA ILE A 32 -1.08 14.47 -10.63
C ILE A 32 0.09 15.01 -9.80
N ARG A 33 0.09 14.77 -8.48
CA ARG A 33 1.17 15.21 -7.58
C ARG A 33 2.52 14.64 -8.01
N SER A 34 2.59 13.34 -8.26
CA SER A 34 3.83 12.67 -8.68
C SER A 34 4.30 13.16 -10.04
N LYS A 35 3.40 13.45 -10.98
CA LYS A 35 3.73 14.03 -12.28
C LYS A 35 4.39 15.40 -12.14
N PHE A 36 3.77 16.31 -11.39
CA PHE A 36 4.33 17.64 -11.17
C PHE A 36 5.65 17.58 -10.42
N ALA A 37 5.74 16.78 -9.35
CA ALA A 37 6.99 16.57 -8.63
C ALA A 37 8.09 16.00 -9.56
N ALA A 38 7.79 15.01 -10.38
CA ALA A 38 8.74 14.41 -11.31
C ALA A 38 9.23 15.37 -12.40
N VAL A 39 8.34 16.22 -12.93
CA VAL A 39 8.70 17.19 -13.97
C VAL A 39 9.52 18.35 -13.39
N LEU A 40 9.12 18.87 -12.22
CA LEU A 40 9.74 20.05 -11.62
C LEU A 40 11.02 19.73 -10.84
N LEU A 41 11.08 18.56 -10.20
CA LEU A 41 12.19 18.16 -9.32
C LEU A 41 13.15 17.17 -9.98
N GLY A 42 12.69 16.41 -10.98
CA GLY A 42 13.48 15.33 -11.59
C GLY A 42 13.72 14.14 -10.64
N PRO A 43 14.60 13.20 -11.06
CA PRO A 43 14.97 12.03 -10.25
C PRO A 43 15.55 12.42 -8.89
N GLU A 44 16.49 13.37 -8.85
CA GLU A 44 17.15 13.82 -7.62
C GLU A 44 16.15 14.23 -6.54
N GLY A 45 15.26 15.18 -6.84
CA GLY A 45 14.30 15.65 -5.84
C GLY A 45 13.25 14.60 -5.46
N MET A 46 12.91 13.67 -6.37
CA MET A 46 12.10 12.48 -6.01
C MET A 46 12.87 11.50 -5.11
N GLY A 47 14.20 11.46 -5.25
CA GLY A 47 15.11 10.74 -4.36
C GLY A 47 15.14 11.36 -2.96
N VAL A 48 15.41 12.66 -2.86
CA VAL A 48 15.41 13.42 -1.59
C VAL A 48 14.06 13.32 -0.89
N MET A 49 12.97 13.62 -1.60
CA MET A 49 11.61 13.51 -1.06
C MET A 49 11.33 12.09 -0.56
N GLY A 50 11.75 11.08 -1.34
CA GLY A 50 11.61 9.69 -0.99
C GLY A 50 12.35 9.33 0.29
N LEU A 51 13.62 9.70 0.40
CA LEU A 51 14.48 9.46 1.56
C LEU A 51 13.89 10.10 2.82
N LEU A 52 13.65 11.42 2.80
CA LEU A 52 13.04 12.16 3.91
C LEU A 52 11.73 11.53 4.36
N ASN A 53 10.83 11.24 3.41
CA ASN A 53 9.52 10.66 3.72
C ASN A 53 9.63 9.24 4.29
N SER A 54 10.54 8.39 3.78
CA SER A 54 10.76 7.07 4.37
C SER A 54 11.33 7.14 5.77
N THR A 55 12.24 8.08 6.06
CA THR A 55 12.82 8.25 7.39
C THR A 55 11.74 8.65 8.41
N ILE A 56 10.94 9.68 8.12
CA ILE A 56 9.89 10.11 9.05
C ILE A 56 8.76 9.08 9.18
N THR A 57 8.46 8.33 8.12
CA THR A 57 7.49 7.23 8.15
C THR A 57 7.99 6.08 9.01
N MET A 58 9.28 5.74 8.91
CA MET A 58 9.92 4.75 9.79
C MET A 58 9.80 5.19 11.25
N ILE A 59 10.26 6.41 11.59
CA ILE A 59 10.20 6.92 12.97
C ILE A 59 8.76 6.89 13.49
N SER A 60 7.82 7.44 12.72
CA SER A 60 6.39 7.45 13.10
C SER A 60 5.84 6.04 13.30
N SER A 61 6.21 5.07 12.45
CA SER A 61 5.74 3.68 12.58
C SER A 61 6.31 3.00 13.83
N PHE A 62 7.57 3.27 14.17
CA PHE A 62 8.20 2.75 15.38
C PHE A 62 7.61 3.35 16.65
N THR A 63 7.35 4.65 16.69
CA THR A 63 6.83 5.30 17.91
C THR A 63 5.32 5.16 18.07
N ASN A 64 4.56 5.00 16.97
CA ASN A 64 3.12 4.77 17.06
C ASN A 64 2.77 3.44 17.72
N CYS A 65 3.66 2.43 17.68
CA CYS A 65 3.45 1.12 18.32
C CYS A 65 2.11 0.47 17.91
N GLY A 66 1.61 0.74 16.70
CA GLY A 66 0.32 0.23 16.21
C GLY A 66 -0.92 0.73 16.95
N LEU A 67 -0.79 1.76 17.79
CA LEU A 67 -1.86 2.35 18.59
C LEU A 67 -3.12 2.66 17.77
N GLY A 68 -2.95 3.16 16.54
CA GLY A 68 -4.08 3.46 15.65
C GLY A 68 -4.96 2.23 15.38
N THR A 69 -4.33 1.08 15.09
CA THR A 69 -5.06 -0.16 14.76
C THR A 69 -5.75 -0.78 15.98
N SER A 70 -5.09 -0.81 17.13
CA SER A 70 -5.69 -1.33 18.37
C SER A 70 -6.82 -0.42 18.86
N ALA A 71 -6.67 0.91 18.76
CA ALA A 71 -7.71 1.85 19.13
C ALA A 71 -8.98 1.72 18.29
N VAL A 72 -8.84 1.53 16.97
CA VAL A 72 -10.01 1.29 16.10
C VAL A 72 -10.81 0.10 16.58
N ARG A 73 -10.14 -1.00 16.96
CA ARG A 73 -10.80 -2.21 17.49
C ARG A 73 -11.56 -1.90 18.77
N ASN A 74 -10.89 -1.37 19.78
CA ASN A 74 -11.49 -1.09 21.09
C ASN A 74 -12.65 -0.07 20.99
N ILE A 75 -12.50 0.99 20.18
CA ILE A 75 -13.57 1.97 19.95
C ILE A 75 -14.75 1.33 19.19
N ALA A 76 -14.49 0.51 18.17
CA ALA A 76 -15.55 -0.13 17.39
C ALA A 76 -16.34 -1.16 18.21
N GLU A 77 -15.69 -1.89 19.11
CA GLU A 77 -16.32 -2.81 20.05
C GLU A 77 -17.26 -2.05 21.01
N ALA A 78 -16.76 -0.99 21.66
CA ALA A 78 -17.57 -0.17 22.57
C ALA A 78 -18.72 0.55 21.85
N ASN A 79 -18.48 1.07 20.63
CA ASN A 79 -19.50 1.68 19.79
C ASN A 79 -20.53 0.67 19.28
N GLY A 80 -20.17 -0.60 19.11
CA GLY A 80 -21.11 -1.68 18.79
C GLY A 80 -22.03 -2.04 19.96
N ALA A 81 -21.51 -1.95 21.19
CA ALA A 81 -22.27 -2.19 22.42
C ALA A 81 -23.11 -0.98 22.87
N ASN A 82 -23.04 0.16 22.17
CA ASN A 82 -23.66 1.45 22.55
C ASN A 82 -23.24 1.94 23.97
N ASP A 83 -22.04 1.57 24.42
CA ASP A 83 -21.53 1.98 25.74
C ASP A 83 -20.81 3.33 25.64
N THR A 84 -21.54 4.42 25.86
CA THR A 84 -21.03 5.79 25.69
C THR A 84 -19.90 6.12 26.67
N LYS A 85 -19.97 5.61 27.90
CA LYS A 85 -18.94 5.80 28.93
C LYS A 85 -17.65 5.09 28.54
N ARG A 86 -17.73 3.84 28.10
CA ARG A 86 -16.57 3.08 27.63
C ARG A 86 -15.92 3.72 26.41
N ILE A 87 -16.73 4.22 25.46
CA ILE A 87 -16.25 5.00 24.31
C ILE A 87 -15.49 6.25 24.78
N ALA A 88 -16.06 7.02 25.69
CA ALA A 88 -15.45 8.24 26.22
C ALA A 88 -14.12 7.94 26.93
N LEU A 89 -14.07 6.91 27.78
CA LEU A 89 -12.86 6.46 28.46
C LEU A 89 -11.76 6.05 27.47
N ILE A 90 -12.06 5.13 26.54
CA ILE A 90 -11.09 4.61 25.55
C ILE A 90 -10.53 5.76 24.70
N ILE A 91 -11.41 6.63 24.18
CA ILE A 91 -10.98 7.74 23.33
C ILE A 91 -10.10 8.71 24.12
N SER A 92 -10.44 8.99 25.37
CA SER A 92 -9.71 9.96 26.17
C SER A 92 -8.32 9.42 26.54
N VAL A 93 -8.21 8.13 26.90
CA VAL A 93 -6.92 7.45 27.12
C VAL A 93 -6.10 7.43 25.83
N PHE A 94 -6.74 7.05 24.72
CA PHE A 94 -6.11 6.99 23.41
C PHE A 94 -5.53 8.34 22.97
N ARG A 95 -6.28 9.43 23.14
CA ARG A 95 -5.80 10.79 22.81
C ARG A 95 -4.54 11.16 23.60
N ARG A 96 -4.45 10.81 24.88
CA ARG A 96 -3.23 11.02 25.68
C ARG A 96 -2.06 10.21 25.12
N LEU A 97 -2.28 8.93 24.81
CA LEU A 97 -1.23 8.06 24.24
C LEU A 97 -0.75 8.54 22.87
N VAL A 98 -1.65 9.03 22.02
CA VAL A 98 -1.31 9.62 20.71
C VAL A 98 -0.38 10.82 20.88
N TRP A 99 -0.65 11.70 21.85
CA TRP A 99 0.25 12.81 22.17
C TRP A 99 1.60 12.35 22.70
N ILE A 100 1.61 11.42 23.67
CA ILE A 100 2.86 10.88 24.25
C ILE A 100 3.72 10.27 23.15
N THR A 101 3.18 9.33 22.38
CA THR A 101 3.92 8.65 21.30
C THR A 101 4.31 9.59 20.15
N GLY A 102 3.50 10.61 19.87
CA GLY A 102 3.80 11.61 18.86
C GLY A 102 4.93 12.54 19.26
N LEU A 103 4.90 13.02 20.50
CA LEU A 103 5.98 13.82 21.08
C LEU A 103 7.27 13.01 21.20
N THR A 104 7.19 11.73 21.59
CA THR A 104 8.35 10.83 21.58
C THR A 104 8.93 10.69 20.18
N GLY A 105 8.11 10.47 19.15
CA GLY A 105 8.58 10.39 17.76
C GLY A 105 9.21 11.68 17.26
N ALA A 106 8.59 12.83 17.55
CA ALA A 106 9.14 14.13 17.22
C ALA A 106 10.47 14.39 17.94
N LEU A 107 10.55 14.09 19.24
CA LEU A 107 11.77 14.25 20.03
C LEU A 107 12.90 13.35 19.50
N ILE A 108 12.61 12.08 19.18
CA ILE A 108 13.59 11.19 18.56
C ILE A 108 14.09 11.77 17.24
N CYS A 109 13.19 12.22 16.37
CA CYS A 109 13.55 12.83 15.08
C CYS A 109 14.39 14.10 15.26
N LEU A 110 14.04 14.94 16.24
CA LEU A 110 14.73 16.19 16.54
C LEU A 110 16.15 15.95 17.07
N VAL A 111 16.29 15.12 18.11
CA VAL A 111 17.58 14.84 18.75
C VAL A 111 18.51 14.06 17.82
N SER A 112 17.95 13.15 17.02
CA SER A 112 18.75 12.38 16.06
C SER A 112 18.91 13.04 14.70
N ALA A 113 18.48 14.30 14.50
CA ALA A 113 18.43 14.94 13.17
C ALA A 113 19.77 14.89 12.39
N SER A 114 20.90 15.19 13.06
CA SER A 114 22.23 15.11 12.43
C SER A 114 22.60 13.67 12.07
N LEU A 115 22.32 12.72 12.96
CA LEU A 115 22.55 11.29 12.70
C LEU A 115 21.68 10.79 11.55
N LEU A 116 20.41 11.21 11.49
CA LEU A 116 19.49 10.85 10.41
C LEU A 116 19.96 11.41 9.08
N SER A 117 20.45 12.65 9.03
CA SER A 117 21.08 13.23 7.84
C SER A 117 22.27 12.40 7.40
N GLN A 118 23.19 12.11 8.32
CA GLN A 118 24.38 11.33 8.02
C GLN A 118 24.01 9.94 7.54
N VAL A 119 23.16 9.20 8.24
CA VAL A 119 22.76 7.83 7.85
C VAL A 119 22.08 7.83 6.49
N THR A 120 21.12 8.73 6.28
CA THR A 120 20.25 8.74 5.09
C THR A 120 20.97 9.25 3.84
N PHE A 121 21.70 10.36 3.96
CA PHE A 121 22.30 11.10 2.83
C PHE A 121 23.82 11.01 2.77
N GLY A 122 24.48 10.60 3.86
CA GLY A 122 25.94 10.57 3.95
C GLY A 122 26.60 11.89 4.33
N ASN A 123 25.81 12.93 4.59
CA ASN A 123 26.29 14.26 4.98
C ASN A 123 25.37 14.88 6.04
N THR A 124 25.70 16.07 6.54
CA THR A 124 24.90 16.80 7.54
C THR A 124 24.00 17.87 6.94
N ASP A 125 23.91 17.99 5.62
CA ASP A 125 23.23 19.09 4.92
C ASP A 125 21.71 19.06 5.17
N PHE A 126 21.14 17.88 5.41
CA PHE A 126 19.73 17.67 5.70
C PHE A 126 19.39 17.69 7.19
N THR A 127 20.32 18.10 8.07
CA THR A 127 20.06 18.18 9.52
C THR A 127 18.89 19.13 9.82
N PHE A 128 18.90 20.32 9.24
CA PHE A 128 17.82 21.29 9.44
C PHE A 128 16.47 20.79 8.85
N ALA A 129 16.54 20.04 7.75
CA ALA A 129 15.36 19.37 7.20
C ALA A 129 14.72 18.42 8.22
N PHE A 130 15.51 17.58 8.89
CA PHE A 130 15.00 16.67 9.92
C PHE A 130 14.50 17.37 11.19
N ILE A 131 15.11 18.50 11.57
CA ILE A 131 14.60 19.36 12.65
C ILE A 131 13.18 19.84 12.32
N ILE A 132 12.96 20.39 11.13
CA ILE A 132 11.63 20.82 10.68
C ILE A 132 10.67 19.63 10.56
N LEU A 133 11.13 18.50 10.03
CA LEU A 133 10.31 17.33 9.83
C LEU A 133 9.97 16.59 11.14
N SER A 134 10.61 16.90 12.27
CA SER A 134 10.17 16.42 13.58
C SER A 134 8.72 16.82 13.89
N PHE A 135 8.31 18.03 13.47
CA PHE A 135 6.93 18.49 13.54
C PHE A 135 6.01 17.66 12.63
N SER A 136 6.50 17.23 11.46
CA SER A 136 5.75 16.32 10.59
C SER A 136 5.48 14.97 11.26
N VAL A 137 6.45 14.40 11.98
CA VAL A 137 6.27 13.15 12.72
C VAL A 137 5.15 13.29 13.77
N LEU A 138 5.11 14.39 14.51
CA LEU A 138 4.02 14.68 15.45
C LEU A 138 2.66 14.78 14.73
N LEU A 139 2.59 15.55 13.64
CA LEU A 139 1.35 15.75 12.88
C LEU A 139 0.83 14.45 12.27
N MET A 140 1.73 13.57 11.79
CA MET A 140 1.37 12.23 11.31
C MET A 140 0.73 11.41 12.42
N GLN A 141 1.29 11.46 13.64
CA GLN A 141 0.74 10.74 14.79
C GLN A 141 -0.64 11.27 15.19
N LEU A 142 -0.79 12.58 15.29
CA LEU A 142 -2.06 13.22 15.62
C LEU A 142 -3.13 12.93 14.57
N THR A 143 -2.76 12.96 13.29
CA THR A 143 -3.62 12.58 12.16
C THR A 143 -4.08 11.13 12.29
N SER A 144 -3.15 10.20 12.57
CA SER A 144 -3.50 8.80 12.80
C SER A 144 -4.50 8.64 13.94
N GLY A 145 -4.38 9.43 15.01
CA GLY A 145 -5.34 9.47 16.12
C GLY A 145 -6.74 9.89 15.68
N GLN A 146 -6.85 10.97 14.89
CA GLN A 146 -8.15 11.42 14.37
C GLN A 146 -8.78 10.40 13.42
N ASN A 147 -7.97 9.77 12.57
CA ASN A 147 -8.42 8.75 11.64
C ASN A 147 -8.93 7.51 12.37
N ALA A 148 -8.22 7.04 13.39
CA ALA A 148 -8.64 5.92 14.23
C ALA A 148 -9.97 6.20 14.94
N LEU A 149 -10.17 7.42 15.46
CA LEU A 149 -11.43 7.85 16.03
C LEU A 149 -12.58 7.80 15.02
N MET A 150 -12.40 8.41 13.84
CA MET A 150 -13.42 8.41 12.79
C MET A 150 -13.75 7.00 12.29
N GLN A 151 -12.74 6.13 12.20
CA GLN A 151 -12.88 4.75 11.75
C GLN A 151 -13.60 3.89 12.81
N GLY A 152 -13.18 3.95 14.08
CA GLY A 152 -13.80 3.21 15.19
C GLY A 152 -15.26 3.59 15.41
N MET A 153 -15.59 4.89 15.30
CA MET A 153 -16.97 5.40 15.39
C MET A 153 -17.79 5.20 14.09
N ARG A 154 -17.27 4.45 13.12
CA ARG A 154 -17.89 4.17 11.81
C ARG A 154 -18.31 5.42 11.03
N LYS A 155 -17.63 6.55 11.21
CA LYS A 155 -17.87 7.81 10.50
C LYS A 155 -17.06 7.89 9.20
N TYR A 156 -17.20 6.87 8.35
CA TYR A 156 -16.41 6.72 7.11
C TYR A 156 -16.53 7.89 6.13
N ARG A 157 -17.68 8.60 6.11
CA ARG A 157 -17.83 9.82 5.29
C ARG A 157 -16.93 10.96 5.75
N TYR A 158 -16.69 11.10 7.05
CA TYR A 158 -15.80 12.12 7.60
C TYR A 158 -14.34 11.77 7.29
N LEU A 159 -13.96 10.50 7.47
CA LEU A 159 -12.64 10.00 7.09
C LEU A 159 -12.36 10.22 5.60
N ALA A 160 -13.32 9.88 4.74
CA ALA A 160 -13.21 10.09 3.30
C ALA A 160 -13.05 11.58 2.93
N LYS A 161 -13.89 12.46 3.50
CA LYS A 161 -13.81 13.90 3.23
C LYS A 161 -12.49 14.50 3.72
N ALA A 162 -12.01 14.13 4.90
CA ALA A 162 -10.73 14.61 5.42
C ALA A 162 -9.57 14.29 4.47
N ASN A 163 -9.49 13.04 3.99
CA ASN A 163 -8.42 12.60 3.09
C ASN A 163 -8.55 13.20 1.69
N VAL A 164 -9.72 13.13 1.05
CA VAL A 164 -9.90 13.61 -0.33
C VAL A 164 -9.73 15.12 -0.40
N VAL A 165 -10.37 15.87 0.51
CA VAL A 165 -10.25 17.33 0.52
C VAL A 165 -8.83 17.73 0.88
N GLY A 166 -8.17 17.04 1.83
CA GLY A 166 -6.79 17.37 2.20
C GLY A 166 -5.79 17.14 1.08
N ASN A 167 -5.92 16.04 0.36
CA ASN A 167 -5.09 15.77 -0.80
C ASN A 167 -5.37 16.76 -1.95
N ALA A 168 -6.64 17.09 -2.21
CA ALA A 168 -7.02 18.02 -3.27
C ALA A 168 -6.57 19.46 -2.98
N VAL A 169 -6.79 19.95 -1.76
CA VAL A 169 -6.30 21.26 -1.32
C VAL A 169 -4.78 21.29 -1.34
N GLY A 170 -4.13 20.20 -0.89
CA GLY A 170 -2.68 20.05 -0.95
C GLY A 170 -2.13 20.27 -2.35
N LEU A 171 -2.73 19.71 -3.39
CA LEU A 171 -2.28 19.93 -4.77
C LEU A 171 -2.19 21.41 -5.17
N ILE A 172 -3.17 22.21 -4.78
CA ILE A 172 -3.26 23.63 -5.15
C ILE A 172 -2.06 24.42 -4.60
N PHE A 173 -1.57 24.06 -3.41
CA PHE A 173 -0.43 24.73 -2.77
C PHE A 173 0.92 24.10 -3.14
N ILE A 174 0.97 22.77 -3.30
CA ILE A 174 2.21 22.02 -3.56
C ILE A 174 2.78 22.38 -4.94
N ILE A 175 1.94 22.51 -5.96
CA ILE A 175 2.39 22.77 -7.33
C ILE A 175 3.12 24.14 -7.44
N PRO A 176 2.55 25.27 -6.96
CA PRO A 176 3.26 26.54 -6.94
C PRO A 176 4.57 26.49 -6.15
N LEU A 177 4.58 25.85 -4.98
CA LEU A 177 5.80 25.73 -4.15
C LEU A 177 6.93 25.02 -4.91
N TYR A 178 6.64 23.89 -5.57
CA TYR A 178 7.65 23.22 -6.41
C TYR A 178 8.04 24.02 -7.65
N TYR A 179 7.13 24.82 -8.20
CA TYR A 179 7.44 25.65 -9.35
C TYR A 179 8.45 26.76 -8.98
N PHE A 180 8.23 27.45 -7.86
CA PHE A 180 9.08 28.57 -7.46
C PHE A 180 10.36 28.13 -6.74
N TRP A 181 10.28 27.16 -5.82
CA TRP A 181 11.39 26.79 -4.92
C TRP A 181 12.03 25.44 -5.27
N LYS A 182 11.51 24.70 -6.25
CA LYS A 182 12.07 23.40 -6.72
C LYS A 182 12.41 22.47 -5.55
N ILE A 183 13.67 22.03 -5.43
CA ILE A 183 14.14 21.07 -4.43
C ILE A 183 14.02 21.64 -3.01
N ASP A 184 14.25 22.94 -2.82
CA ASP A 184 14.13 23.59 -1.50
C ASP A 184 12.70 23.57 -0.98
N ALA A 185 11.70 23.45 -1.87
CA ALA A 185 10.30 23.30 -1.48
C ALA A 185 9.97 21.92 -0.88
N ILE A 186 10.83 20.89 -0.98
CA ILE A 186 10.52 19.53 -0.52
C ILE A 186 10.16 19.51 0.97
N VAL A 187 10.97 20.13 1.82
CA VAL A 187 10.76 20.14 3.28
C VAL A 187 9.50 20.94 3.66
N PRO A 188 9.32 22.19 3.19
CA PRO A 188 8.07 22.94 3.38
C PRO A 188 6.83 22.19 2.89
N VAL A 189 6.89 21.56 1.71
CA VAL A 189 5.77 20.80 1.13
C VAL A 189 5.41 19.60 2.00
N LEU A 190 6.39 18.85 2.51
CA LEU A 190 6.11 17.71 3.39
C LEU A 190 5.46 18.16 4.70
N LEU A 191 5.99 19.20 5.34
CA LEU A 191 5.40 19.76 6.56
C LEU A 191 3.99 20.29 6.32
N PHE A 192 3.81 21.10 5.29
CA PHE A 192 2.52 21.69 4.95
C PHE A 192 1.48 20.63 4.58
N SER A 193 1.87 19.59 3.83
CA SER A 193 0.99 18.46 3.52
C SER A 193 0.49 17.78 4.80
N ASN A 194 1.40 17.46 5.73
CA ASN A 194 1.05 16.82 6.99
C ASN A 194 0.19 17.73 7.88
N ALA A 195 0.45 19.03 7.89
CA ALA A 195 -0.35 20.02 8.61
C ALA A 195 -1.77 20.14 8.05
N LEU A 196 -1.93 20.24 6.73
CA LEU A 196 -3.25 20.31 6.10
C LEU A 196 -4.09 19.06 6.36
N ILE A 197 -3.48 17.87 6.20
CA ILE A 197 -4.17 16.60 6.47
C ILE A 197 -4.58 16.53 7.94
N PHE A 198 -3.71 16.94 8.86
CA PHE A 198 -4.05 17.00 10.29
C PHE A 198 -5.21 17.96 10.56
N ILE A 199 -5.14 19.21 10.07
CA ILE A 199 -6.16 20.24 10.29
C ILE A 199 -7.52 19.75 9.81
N LEU A 200 -7.59 19.20 8.59
CA LEU A 200 -8.85 18.69 8.05
C LEU A 200 -9.35 17.46 8.81
N SER A 201 -8.46 16.54 9.18
CA SER A 201 -8.83 15.37 9.99
C SER A 201 -9.37 15.80 11.36
N TYR A 202 -8.76 16.81 11.98
CA TYR A 202 -9.21 17.39 13.25
C TYR A 202 -10.57 18.07 13.13
N ILE A 203 -10.79 18.89 12.09
CA ILE A 203 -12.08 19.56 11.83
C ILE A 203 -13.21 18.53 11.70
N TYR A 204 -12.97 17.44 10.96
CA TYR A 204 -13.98 16.39 10.77
C TYR A 204 -14.16 15.52 12.02
N ALA A 205 -13.09 15.21 12.74
CA ALA A 205 -13.16 14.44 13.98
C ALA A 205 -13.89 15.21 15.09
N ARG A 206 -13.73 16.53 15.19
CA ARG A 206 -14.42 17.37 16.17
C ARG A 206 -15.95 17.39 15.99
N LYS A 207 -16.46 17.05 14.80
CA LYS A 207 -17.91 16.90 14.56
C LYS A 207 -18.51 15.67 15.24
N ILE A 208 -17.68 14.77 15.76
CA ILE A 208 -18.11 13.60 16.54
C ILE A 208 -18.26 14.04 18.00
N LYS A 209 -19.50 14.08 18.48
CA LYS A 209 -19.80 14.35 19.89
C LYS A 209 -19.36 13.15 20.72
N ILE A 210 -18.52 13.40 21.72
CA ILE A 210 -17.99 12.40 22.65
C ILE A 210 -18.19 12.99 24.04
N GLU A 211 -18.74 12.19 24.95
CA GLU A 211 -18.91 12.60 26.35
C GLU A 211 -17.54 12.86 26.98
N LYS A 212 -17.46 13.87 27.85
CA LYS A 212 -16.23 14.15 28.58
C LYS A 212 -16.19 13.24 29.79
N GLU A 213 -15.15 12.44 29.88
CA GLU A 213 -14.82 11.60 31.04
C GLU A 213 -13.53 12.14 31.67
N GLU A 214 -13.53 12.26 33.00
CA GLU A 214 -12.31 12.57 33.75
C GLU A 214 -11.49 11.29 33.88
N ILE A 215 -10.27 11.32 33.35
CA ILE A 215 -9.41 10.13 33.30
C ILE A 215 -8.37 10.18 34.40
N THR A 216 -8.25 9.10 35.16
CA THR A 216 -7.21 8.90 36.17
C THR A 216 -5.93 8.32 35.53
N ILE A 217 -4.77 8.49 36.18
CA ILE A 217 -3.51 7.87 35.75
C ILE A 217 -3.63 6.34 35.68
N THR A 218 -4.42 5.74 36.58
CA THR A 218 -4.70 4.30 36.61
C THR A 218 -5.36 3.82 35.32
N ASP A 219 -6.31 4.58 34.77
CA ASP A 219 -7.00 4.23 33.53
C ASP A 219 -6.03 4.25 32.33
N ILE A 220 -5.13 5.23 32.28
CA ILE A 220 -4.06 5.27 31.26
C ILE A 220 -3.18 4.01 31.38
N LYS A 221 -2.85 3.59 32.61
CA LYS A 221 -1.98 2.44 32.83
C LYS A 221 -2.64 1.12 32.45
N VAL A 222 -3.91 0.94 32.77
CA VAL A 222 -4.65 -0.31 32.48
C VAL A 222 -5.03 -0.35 31.00
N GLU A 223 -5.85 0.59 30.54
CA GLU A 223 -6.34 0.61 29.15
C GLU A 223 -5.20 0.86 28.18
N GLY A 224 -4.30 1.78 28.50
CA GLY A 224 -3.20 2.11 27.60
C GLY A 224 -2.19 0.98 27.44
N ARG A 225 -1.94 0.19 28.49
CA ARG A 225 -1.07 -1.00 28.38
C ARG A 225 -1.69 -2.03 27.44
N ASP A 226 -2.98 -2.27 27.53
CA ASP A 226 -3.67 -3.23 26.66
C ASP A 226 -3.69 -2.76 25.20
N MET A 227 -3.95 -1.47 24.98
CA MET A 227 -3.91 -0.85 23.65
C MET A 227 -2.50 -0.92 23.03
N LEU A 228 -1.45 -0.64 23.80
CA LEU A 228 -0.07 -0.72 23.33
C LEU A 228 0.36 -2.16 23.06
N LYS A 229 0.07 -3.09 23.97
CA LYS A 229 0.44 -4.50 23.80
C LYS A 229 -0.21 -5.09 22.54
N MET A 230 -1.50 -4.85 22.35
CA MET A 230 -2.22 -5.27 21.14
C MET A 230 -1.71 -4.54 19.90
N GLY A 231 -1.47 -3.23 20.00
CA GLY A 231 -0.96 -2.41 18.90
C GLY A 231 0.38 -2.93 18.38
N VAL A 232 1.34 -3.20 19.26
CA VAL A 232 2.67 -3.72 18.90
C VAL A 232 2.52 -5.09 18.22
N LEU A 233 1.71 -5.99 18.78
CA LEU A 233 1.48 -7.32 18.19
C LEU A 233 0.89 -7.25 16.78
N ILE A 234 -0.01 -6.30 16.51
CA ILE A 234 -0.66 -6.14 15.20
C ILE A 234 0.26 -5.41 14.20
N SER A 235 1.05 -4.43 14.66
CA SER A 235 1.85 -3.56 13.78
C SER A 235 3.24 -4.08 13.46
N LEU A 236 3.78 -5.02 14.25
CA LEU A 236 5.15 -5.50 14.10
C LEU A 236 5.46 -5.96 12.67
N GLN A 237 4.51 -6.62 12.01
CA GLN A 237 4.67 -7.06 10.63
C GLN A 237 4.78 -5.90 9.64
N GLY A 238 3.91 -4.88 9.76
CA GLY A 238 3.95 -3.71 8.89
C GLY A 238 5.22 -2.89 9.09
N MET A 239 5.72 -2.82 10.33
CA MET A 239 6.97 -2.14 10.66
C MET A 239 8.18 -2.74 9.96
N LEU A 240 8.25 -4.07 9.85
CA LEU A 240 9.34 -4.76 9.16
C LEU A 240 9.42 -4.37 7.68
N ALA A 241 8.26 -4.28 7.00
CA ALA A 241 8.21 -3.87 5.61
C ALA A 241 8.63 -2.40 5.42
N ILE A 242 8.20 -1.50 6.32
CA ILE A 242 8.58 -0.08 6.31
C ILE A 242 10.09 0.07 6.55
N LEU A 243 10.62 -0.67 7.52
CA LEU A 243 12.05 -0.68 7.84
C LEU A 243 12.87 -1.18 6.66
N ALA A 244 12.50 -2.31 6.05
CA ALA A 244 13.19 -2.82 4.86
C ALA A 244 13.10 -1.87 3.67
N SER A 245 11.95 -1.21 3.48
CA SER A 245 11.78 -0.18 2.45
C SER A 245 12.65 1.05 2.69
N TYR A 246 12.92 1.41 3.95
CA TYR A 246 13.85 2.49 4.28
C TYR A 246 15.30 2.06 4.05
N PHE A 247 15.68 0.87 4.54
CA PHE A 247 17.04 0.34 4.36
C PHE A 247 17.43 0.23 2.89
N ILE A 248 16.54 -0.24 2.01
CA ILE A 248 16.88 -0.36 0.58
C ILE A 248 17.11 1.02 -0.05
N ARG A 249 16.38 2.06 0.36
CA ARG A 249 16.58 3.43 -0.15
C ARG A 249 17.91 4.02 0.32
N ILE A 250 18.28 3.79 1.59
CA ILE A 250 19.61 4.18 2.09
C ILE A 250 20.70 3.44 1.31
N PHE A 251 20.55 2.13 1.13
CA PHE A 251 21.53 1.32 0.42
C PHE A 251 21.75 1.82 -1.01
N ILE A 252 20.67 2.09 -1.75
CA ILE A 252 20.73 2.68 -3.09
C ILE A 252 21.42 4.06 -3.05
N SER A 253 21.02 4.93 -2.11
CA SER A 253 21.62 6.26 -1.96
C SER A 253 23.13 6.24 -1.67
N ARG A 254 23.60 5.21 -0.94
CA ARG A 254 25.00 5.09 -0.52
C ARG A 254 25.88 4.42 -1.57
N MET A 255 25.35 3.42 -2.26
CA MET A 255 26.11 2.63 -3.24
C MET A 255 26.03 3.22 -4.65
N GLY A 256 24.97 3.95 -4.97
CA GLY A 256 24.85 4.67 -6.23
C GLY A 256 24.59 6.15 -6.01
N SER A 257 23.36 6.61 -6.25
CA SER A 257 23.03 8.03 -6.23
C SER A 257 21.63 8.30 -5.67
N ILE A 258 21.40 9.56 -5.28
CA ILE A 258 20.06 10.03 -4.91
C ILE A 258 19.11 9.95 -6.12
N ASP A 259 19.61 10.15 -7.33
CA ASP A 259 18.86 9.97 -8.58
C ASP A 259 18.32 8.54 -8.71
N ASP A 260 19.14 7.54 -8.43
CA ASP A 260 18.73 6.14 -8.45
C ASP A 260 17.65 5.84 -7.42
N VAL A 261 17.69 6.48 -6.25
CA VAL A 261 16.60 6.40 -5.26
C VAL A 261 15.31 6.98 -5.84
N GLY A 262 15.40 8.11 -6.55
CA GLY A 262 14.26 8.72 -7.25
C GLY A 262 13.67 7.83 -8.34
N LEU A 263 14.52 7.22 -9.16
CA LEU A 263 14.15 6.28 -10.22
C LEU A 263 13.52 5.01 -9.63
N PHE A 264 14.09 4.46 -8.55
CA PHE A 264 13.53 3.35 -7.79
C PHE A 264 12.15 3.70 -7.24
N ASN A 265 12.00 4.87 -6.61
CA ASN A 265 10.72 5.30 -6.05
C ASN A 265 9.64 5.42 -7.11
N ALA A 266 9.97 6.00 -8.27
CA ALA A 266 9.03 6.15 -9.38
C ALA A 266 8.57 4.78 -9.90
N GLY A 267 9.53 3.90 -10.24
CA GLY A 267 9.20 2.56 -10.75
C GLY A 267 8.48 1.70 -9.72
N PHE A 268 8.91 1.69 -8.46
CA PHE A 268 8.25 1.00 -7.36
C PHE A 268 6.80 1.48 -7.17
N THR A 269 6.56 2.79 -7.23
CA THR A 269 5.22 3.38 -7.12
C THR A 269 4.33 2.94 -8.28
N ILE A 270 4.82 3.04 -9.52
CA ILE A 270 4.03 2.60 -10.69
C ILE A 270 3.67 1.13 -10.55
N VAL A 271 4.66 0.27 -10.31
CA VAL A 271 4.48 -1.18 -10.23
C VAL A 271 3.49 -1.58 -9.13
N ASN A 272 3.57 -0.98 -7.94
CA ASN A 272 2.73 -1.38 -6.81
C ASN A 272 1.37 -0.67 -6.74
N THR A 273 1.22 0.57 -7.18
CA THR A 273 -0.04 1.31 -7.03
C THR A 273 -1.17 0.69 -7.86
N TYR A 274 -0.91 0.40 -9.14
CA TYR A 274 -1.94 -0.10 -10.04
C TYR A 274 -2.32 -1.56 -9.76
N VAL A 275 -1.32 -2.41 -9.55
CA VAL A 275 -1.54 -3.81 -9.16
C VAL A 275 -2.14 -3.88 -7.75
N GLY A 276 -1.68 -3.02 -6.83
CA GLY A 276 -2.18 -2.92 -5.47
C GLY A 276 -3.64 -2.50 -5.39
N LEU A 277 -4.13 -1.69 -6.32
CA LEU A 277 -5.55 -1.35 -6.41
C LEU A 277 -6.41 -2.60 -6.68
N VAL A 278 -5.97 -3.47 -7.59
CA VAL A 278 -6.67 -4.73 -7.88
C VAL A 278 -6.66 -5.63 -6.65
N PHE A 279 -5.52 -5.78 -5.98
CA PHE A 279 -5.45 -6.56 -4.73
C PHE A 279 -6.33 -5.99 -3.62
N THR A 280 -6.38 -4.68 -3.44
CA THR A 280 -7.20 -4.03 -2.41
C THR A 280 -8.68 -4.25 -2.66
N ALA A 281 -9.13 -4.11 -3.91
CA ALA A 281 -10.50 -4.39 -4.29
C ALA A 281 -10.88 -5.85 -4.03
N MET A 282 -10.00 -6.80 -4.38
CA MET A 282 -10.22 -8.22 -4.13
C MET A 282 -10.21 -8.57 -2.64
N ALA A 283 -9.31 -7.98 -1.84
CA ALA A 283 -9.18 -8.25 -0.40
C ALA A 283 -10.50 -8.07 0.36
N THR A 284 -11.28 -7.06 -0.04
CA THR A 284 -12.51 -6.63 0.63
C THR A 284 -13.59 -7.73 0.63
N ASP A 285 -13.68 -8.49 -0.46
CA ASP A 285 -14.62 -9.64 -0.58
C ASP A 285 -13.94 -10.96 -0.18
N TYR A 286 -12.66 -11.11 -0.56
CA TYR A 286 -11.96 -12.38 -0.43
C TYR A 286 -11.73 -12.79 1.02
N TYR A 287 -11.25 -11.87 1.88
CA TYR A 287 -10.90 -12.23 3.25
C TYR A 287 -12.10 -12.69 4.09
N PRO A 288 -13.23 -11.95 4.15
CA PRO A 288 -14.40 -12.39 4.91
C PRO A 288 -14.95 -13.73 4.42
N ARG A 289 -15.01 -13.91 3.09
CA ARG A 289 -15.48 -15.16 2.47
C ARG A 289 -14.60 -16.34 2.85
N LEU A 290 -13.28 -16.16 2.83
CA LEU A 290 -12.32 -17.20 3.15
C LEU A 290 -12.34 -17.58 4.63
N SER A 291 -12.48 -16.59 5.52
CA SER A 291 -12.59 -16.81 6.98
C SER A 291 -13.87 -17.57 7.36
N ALA A 292 -14.99 -17.30 6.68
CA ALA A 292 -16.27 -17.97 6.95
C ALA A 292 -16.25 -19.48 6.64
N ILE A 293 -15.37 -19.91 5.72
CA ILE A 293 -15.22 -21.32 5.31
C ILE A 293 -13.90 -21.93 5.77
N ALA A 294 -13.18 -21.27 6.68
CA ALA A 294 -11.83 -21.69 7.10
C ALA A 294 -11.79 -23.09 7.74
N SER A 295 -12.90 -23.53 8.33
CA SER A 295 -13.06 -24.86 8.94
C SER A 295 -13.27 -25.98 7.91
N ASP A 296 -13.85 -25.68 6.74
CA ASP A 296 -14.06 -26.65 5.66
C ASP A 296 -12.90 -26.57 4.67
N ASN A 297 -11.96 -27.51 4.79
CA ASN A 297 -10.73 -27.48 4.02
C ASN A 297 -10.94 -27.58 2.49
N ASP A 298 -11.96 -28.31 2.03
CA ASP A 298 -12.21 -28.48 0.59
C ASP A 298 -12.79 -27.20 -0.02
N SER A 299 -13.77 -26.60 0.64
CA SER A 299 -14.31 -25.29 0.23
C SER A 299 -13.25 -24.19 0.32
N PHE A 300 -12.42 -24.22 1.36
CA PHE A 300 -11.30 -23.30 1.54
C PHE A 300 -10.27 -23.40 0.40
N VAL A 301 -9.83 -24.63 0.06
CA VAL A 301 -8.92 -24.87 -1.06
C VAL A 301 -9.53 -24.45 -2.39
N ARG A 302 -10.83 -24.71 -2.61
CA ARG A 302 -11.55 -24.24 -3.80
C ARG A 302 -11.58 -22.71 -3.88
N ALA A 303 -11.82 -22.02 -2.78
CA ALA A 303 -11.84 -20.56 -2.74
C ALA A 303 -10.47 -19.94 -3.03
N ILE A 304 -9.38 -20.51 -2.50
CA ILE A 304 -8.00 -20.06 -2.83
C ILE A 304 -7.74 -20.23 -4.33
N ASN A 305 -8.12 -21.38 -4.89
CA ASN A 305 -7.96 -21.64 -6.32
C ASN A 305 -8.76 -20.64 -7.17
N GLN A 306 -10.04 -20.46 -6.87
CA GLN A 306 -10.89 -19.50 -7.58
C GLN A 306 -10.32 -18.07 -7.49
N GLN A 307 -9.81 -17.67 -6.33
CA GLN A 307 -9.25 -16.33 -6.16
C GLN A 307 -7.93 -16.16 -6.93
N ALA A 308 -7.05 -17.14 -6.91
CA ALA A 308 -5.81 -17.13 -7.70
C ALA A 308 -6.12 -17.02 -9.20
N GLU A 309 -7.14 -17.74 -9.65
CA GLU A 309 -7.61 -17.71 -11.03
C GLU A 309 -8.15 -16.33 -11.45
N ILE A 310 -9.04 -15.76 -10.62
CA ILE A 310 -9.58 -14.41 -10.85
C ILE A 310 -8.44 -13.38 -10.85
N SER A 311 -7.49 -13.51 -9.92
CA SER A 311 -6.33 -12.62 -9.83
C SER A 311 -5.49 -12.65 -11.10
N LEU A 312 -5.20 -13.84 -11.64
CA LEU A 312 -4.45 -13.97 -12.90
C LEU A 312 -5.22 -13.37 -14.08
N LEU A 313 -6.52 -13.67 -14.21
CA LEU A 313 -7.33 -13.16 -15.32
C LEU A 313 -7.45 -11.62 -15.28
N LEU A 314 -7.56 -11.02 -14.10
CA LEU A 314 -7.62 -9.57 -13.95
C LEU A 314 -6.26 -8.90 -14.17
N LEU A 315 -5.18 -9.48 -13.63
CA LEU A 315 -3.86 -8.85 -13.65
C LEU A 315 -3.11 -9.07 -14.96
N ALA A 316 -3.32 -10.18 -15.67
CA ALA A 316 -2.62 -10.46 -16.92
C ALA A 316 -2.70 -9.33 -17.96
N PRO A 317 -3.89 -8.81 -18.33
CA PRO A 317 -3.97 -7.71 -19.31
C PRO A 317 -3.32 -6.42 -18.79
N ILE A 318 -3.40 -6.15 -17.49
CA ILE A 318 -2.78 -4.97 -16.86
C ILE A 318 -1.26 -5.08 -16.93
N ILE A 319 -0.71 -6.20 -16.49
CA ILE A 319 0.75 -6.46 -16.49
C ILE A 319 1.29 -6.39 -17.92
N ILE A 320 0.63 -7.05 -18.87
CA ILE A 320 1.06 -7.07 -20.27
C ILE A 320 0.95 -5.68 -20.89
N ALA A 321 -0.11 -4.91 -20.60
CA ALA A 321 -0.22 -3.53 -21.06
C ALA A 321 0.90 -2.64 -20.51
N PHE A 322 1.24 -2.79 -19.23
CA PHE A 322 2.34 -2.03 -18.62
C PHE A 322 3.69 -2.39 -19.23
N ILE A 323 3.96 -3.67 -19.47
CA ILE A 323 5.20 -4.12 -20.13
C ILE A 323 5.22 -3.61 -21.58
N ALA A 324 4.10 -3.68 -22.28
CA ALA A 324 3.97 -3.22 -23.67
C ALA A 324 4.24 -1.73 -23.85
N TYR A 325 3.79 -0.92 -22.90
CA TYR A 325 3.78 0.54 -22.99
C TYR A 325 4.60 1.20 -21.90
N ILE A 326 5.59 0.50 -21.34
CA ILE A 326 6.31 0.94 -20.15
C ILE A 326 6.94 2.33 -20.32
N ARG A 327 7.56 2.58 -21.48
CA ARG A 327 8.17 3.87 -21.82
C ARG A 327 7.14 4.98 -21.88
N VAL A 328 6.00 4.71 -22.54
CA VAL A 328 4.89 5.65 -22.61
C VAL A 328 4.34 5.92 -21.21
N ALA A 329 4.13 4.88 -20.40
CA ALA A 329 3.66 5.01 -19.02
C ALA A 329 4.62 5.86 -18.18
N VAL A 330 5.93 5.63 -18.26
CA VAL A 330 6.96 6.40 -17.53
C VAL A 330 6.96 7.86 -17.97
N VAL A 331 6.97 8.14 -19.28
CA VAL A 331 7.01 9.53 -19.78
C VAL A 331 5.70 10.28 -19.47
N VAL A 332 4.56 9.63 -19.63
CA VAL A 332 3.24 10.24 -19.38
C VAL A 332 3.03 10.48 -17.88
N LEU A 333 3.33 9.51 -17.02
CA LEU A 333 3.10 9.61 -15.58
C LEU A 333 4.19 10.43 -14.86
N TYR A 334 5.41 10.46 -15.38
CA TYR A 334 6.56 11.15 -14.80
C TYR A 334 7.20 12.09 -15.83
N SER A 335 8.36 11.77 -16.37
CA SER A 335 9.03 12.56 -17.41
C SER A 335 10.05 11.71 -18.15
N THR A 336 10.64 12.24 -19.22
CA THR A 336 11.71 11.57 -19.97
C THR A 336 12.94 11.27 -19.13
N LYS A 337 13.17 12.03 -18.03
CA LYS A 337 14.26 11.78 -17.08
C LYS A 337 14.11 10.44 -16.32
N PHE A 338 12.92 9.85 -16.31
CA PHE A 338 12.66 8.58 -15.60
C PHE A 338 12.78 7.33 -16.49
N ILE A 339 13.08 7.48 -17.78
CA ILE A 339 13.31 6.36 -18.71
C ILE A 339 14.30 5.29 -18.16
N PRO A 340 15.37 5.63 -17.42
CA PRO A 340 16.26 4.61 -16.86
C PRO A 340 15.58 3.59 -15.93
N THR A 341 14.38 3.87 -15.41
CA THR A 341 13.62 2.93 -14.55
C THR A 341 12.96 1.78 -15.33
N GLU A 342 12.86 1.87 -16.66
CA GLU A 342 12.17 0.89 -17.50
C GLU A 342 12.69 -0.55 -17.30
N GLY A 343 14.02 -0.70 -17.26
CA GLY A 343 14.68 -1.99 -17.08
C GLY A 343 14.26 -2.69 -15.77
N MET A 344 14.22 -1.94 -14.67
CA MET A 344 13.71 -2.43 -13.37
C MET A 344 12.25 -2.87 -13.48
N MET A 345 11.43 -2.03 -14.12
CA MET A 345 9.99 -2.23 -14.17
C MET A 345 9.59 -3.44 -15.03
N TYR A 346 10.32 -3.78 -16.10
CA TYR A 346 10.03 -4.98 -16.89
C TYR A 346 10.03 -6.25 -16.03
N TRP A 347 11.10 -6.47 -15.26
CA TRP A 347 11.22 -7.62 -14.37
C TRP A 347 10.26 -7.54 -13.18
N ALA A 348 10.09 -6.36 -12.60
CA ALA A 348 9.20 -6.16 -11.46
C ALA A 348 7.72 -6.38 -11.82
N MET A 349 7.30 -6.00 -13.04
CA MET A 349 5.95 -6.28 -13.55
C MET A 349 5.75 -7.77 -13.82
N ALA A 350 6.73 -8.45 -14.42
CA ALA A 350 6.65 -9.90 -14.63
C ALA A 350 6.54 -10.65 -13.30
N ALA A 351 7.21 -10.17 -12.24
CA ALA A 351 7.13 -10.73 -10.89
C ALA A 351 5.71 -10.70 -10.29
N MET A 352 4.82 -9.84 -10.79
CA MET A 352 3.47 -9.68 -10.25
C MET A 352 2.57 -10.90 -10.48
N PHE A 353 2.87 -11.77 -11.46
CA PHE A 353 2.18 -13.05 -11.59
C PHE A 353 2.42 -13.96 -10.40
N PHE A 354 3.68 -14.10 -9.96
CA PHE A 354 4.01 -14.84 -8.75
C PHE A 354 3.39 -14.20 -7.53
N LYS A 355 3.46 -12.86 -7.42
CA LYS A 355 2.83 -12.13 -6.31
C LYS A 355 1.32 -12.38 -6.25
N ALA A 356 0.61 -12.43 -7.38
CA ALA A 356 -0.84 -12.69 -7.41
C ALA A 356 -1.22 -14.06 -6.87
N MET A 357 -0.46 -15.08 -7.26
CA MET A 357 -0.62 -16.44 -6.76
C MET A 357 -0.30 -16.52 -5.27
N ALA A 358 0.83 -15.93 -4.86
CA ALA A 358 1.28 -15.89 -3.48
C ALA A 358 0.30 -15.14 -2.57
N TRP A 359 -0.20 -13.98 -3.02
CA TRP A 359 -1.17 -13.18 -2.29
C TRP A 359 -2.45 -13.96 -1.96
N SER A 360 -2.95 -14.74 -2.93
CA SER A 360 -4.14 -15.58 -2.74
C SER A 360 -3.92 -16.64 -1.64
N MET A 361 -2.73 -17.23 -1.57
CA MET A 361 -2.37 -18.21 -0.53
C MET A 361 -2.11 -17.55 0.84
N SER A 362 -1.44 -16.40 0.86
CA SER A 362 -1.07 -15.67 2.07
C SER A 362 -2.29 -15.32 2.94
N TYR A 363 -3.38 -14.88 2.30
CA TYR A 363 -4.67 -14.63 2.97
C TYR A 363 -5.29 -15.88 3.59
N GLY A 364 -4.98 -17.07 3.06
CA GLY A 364 -5.40 -18.33 3.65
C GLY A 364 -4.79 -18.58 5.03
N LEU A 365 -3.51 -18.22 5.22
CA LEU A 365 -2.85 -18.34 6.53
C LEU A 365 -3.53 -17.42 7.56
N LEU A 366 -3.88 -16.21 7.15
CA LEU A 366 -4.57 -15.25 8.00
C LEU A 366 -6.00 -15.70 8.34
N ALA A 367 -6.73 -16.26 7.37
CA ALA A 367 -8.10 -16.74 7.56
C ALA A 367 -8.20 -17.95 8.51
N LYS A 368 -7.19 -18.82 8.54
CA LYS A 368 -7.10 -19.92 9.52
C LYS A 368 -6.67 -19.48 10.93
N GLY A 369 -6.38 -18.19 11.14
CA GLY A 369 -6.02 -17.64 12.45
C GLY A 369 -4.59 -18.00 12.93
N ASP A 370 -3.76 -18.62 12.09
CA ASP A 370 -2.39 -19.00 12.46
C ASP A 370 -1.42 -17.82 12.33
N SER A 371 -1.56 -16.90 13.28
CA SER A 371 -0.82 -15.63 13.32
C SER A 371 0.70 -15.83 13.43
N LYS A 372 1.15 -16.93 14.06
CA LYS A 372 2.59 -17.24 14.20
C LYS A 372 3.20 -17.61 12.86
N VAL A 373 2.57 -18.51 12.11
CA VAL A 373 3.09 -18.94 10.81
C VAL A 373 3.02 -17.79 9.81
N TYR A 374 1.95 -17.00 9.85
CA TYR A 374 1.84 -15.80 9.02
C TYR A 374 2.98 -14.81 9.32
N PHE A 375 3.25 -14.51 10.60
CA PHE A 375 4.32 -13.61 11.00
C PHE A 375 5.70 -14.09 10.52
N TRP A 376 6.07 -15.35 10.80
CA TRP A 376 7.38 -15.89 10.41
C TRP A 376 7.55 -15.96 8.89
N ASN A 377 6.50 -16.32 8.16
CA ASN A 377 6.50 -16.32 6.71
C ASN A 377 6.86 -14.94 6.14
N GLU A 378 6.24 -13.90 6.68
CA GLU A 378 6.42 -12.52 6.24
C GLU A 378 7.78 -11.97 6.68
N PHE A 379 8.22 -12.27 7.90
CA PHE A 379 9.54 -11.89 8.39
C PHE A 379 10.66 -12.47 7.51
N ILE A 380 10.63 -13.78 7.23
CA ILE A 380 11.62 -14.43 6.37
C ILE A 380 11.61 -13.80 4.96
N THR A 381 10.42 -13.49 4.44
CA THR A 381 10.23 -12.83 3.14
C THR A 381 10.85 -11.44 3.07
N VAL A 382 10.72 -10.66 4.14
CA VAL A 382 11.36 -9.36 4.25
C VAL A 382 12.88 -9.51 4.28
N CYS A 383 13.41 -10.46 5.07
CA CYS A 383 14.85 -10.69 5.21
C CYS A 383 15.52 -11.09 3.89
N TYR A 384 15.09 -12.18 3.24
CA TYR A 384 15.71 -12.56 1.96
C TYR A 384 15.39 -11.54 0.85
N GLY A 385 14.23 -10.89 0.89
CA GLY A 385 13.88 -9.85 -0.06
C GLY A 385 14.84 -8.66 0.01
N LEU A 386 15.25 -8.26 1.21
CA LEU A 386 16.25 -7.21 1.41
C LEU A 386 17.63 -7.65 0.90
N ILE A 387 18.05 -8.89 1.20
CA ILE A 387 19.31 -9.46 0.70
C ILE A 387 19.34 -9.48 -0.84
N PHE A 388 18.28 -10.00 -1.48
CA PHE A 388 18.20 -10.06 -2.94
C PHE A 388 18.21 -8.67 -3.57
N ASN A 389 17.54 -7.68 -2.97
CA ASN A 389 17.58 -6.31 -3.49
C ASN A 389 18.98 -5.68 -3.36
N MET A 390 19.69 -5.90 -2.25
CA MET A 390 21.06 -5.40 -2.07
C MET A 390 22.02 -6.02 -3.08
N ILE A 391 21.99 -7.35 -3.23
CA ILE A 391 22.80 -8.08 -4.21
C ILE A 391 22.44 -7.64 -5.63
N GLY A 392 21.14 -7.58 -5.95
CA GLY A 392 20.66 -7.19 -7.26
C GLY A 392 21.16 -5.80 -7.65
N TYR A 393 20.98 -4.81 -6.77
CA TYR A 393 21.43 -3.44 -7.03
C TYR A 393 22.95 -3.34 -7.14
N TYR A 394 23.71 -4.05 -6.30
CA TYR A 394 25.16 -4.05 -6.34
C TYR A 394 25.73 -4.52 -7.68
N TYR A 395 25.17 -5.58 -8.27
CA TYR A 395 25.69 -6.15 -9.52
C TYR A 395 25.09 -5.55 -10.80
N TRP A 396 23.82 -5.14 -10.78
CA TRP A 396 23.09 -4.72 -12.00
C TRP A 396 22.31 -3.40 -11.85
N GLY A 397 22.59 -2.61 -10.80
CA GLY A 397 21.92 -1.33 -10.55
C GLY A 397 20.40 -1.45 -10.48
N LEU A 398 19.67 -0.51 -11.09
CA LEU A 398 18.21 -0.51 -11.09
C LEU A 398 17.61 -1.76 -11.74
N ILE A 399 18.20 -2.28 -12.81
CA ILE A 399 17.73 -3.52 -13.46
C ILE A 399 17.79 -4.68 -12.47
N GLY A 400 18.87 -4.73 -11.68
CA GLY A 400 19.05 -5.70 -10.61
C GLY A 400 17.96 -5.68 -9.54
N LEU A 401 17.39 -4.51 -9.21
CA LEU A 401 16.23 -4.40 -8.31
C LEU A 401 14.93 -4.99 -8.91
N GLY A 402 14.84 -4.97 -10.24
CA GLY A 402 13.77 -5.64 -10.98
C GLY A 402 13.93 -7.17 -10.91
N ILE A 403 15.14 -7.65 -11.21
CA ILE A 403 15.49 -9.07 -11.18
C ILE A 403 15.33 -9.64 -9.76
N SER A 404 15.81 -8.92 -8.74
CA SER A 404 15.64 -9.31 -7.34
C SER A 404 14.16 -9.40 -6.96
N SER A 405 13.31 -8.51 -7.47
CA SER A 405 11.86 -8.57 -7.25
C SER A 405 11.24 -9.80 -7.88
N PHE A 406 11.67 -10.17 -9.10
CA PHE A 406 11.26 -11.40 -9.78
C PHE A 406 11.63 -12.65 -8.98
N ILE A 407 12.90 -12.76 -8.57
CA ILE A 407 13.40 -13.87 -7.76
C ILE A 407 12.67 -13.92 -6.42
N LYS A 408 12.56 -12.79 -5.72
CA LYS A 408 11.89 -12.67 -4.41
C LYS A 408 10.45 -13.18 -4.49
N TYR A 409 9.66 -12.74 -5.47
CA TYR A 409 8.26 -13.17 -5.57
C TYR A 409 8.13 -14.63 -6.02
N GLY A 410 9.05 -15.14 -6.84
CA GLY A 410 9.14 -16.57 -7.15
C GLY A 410 9.39 -17.43 -5.90
N PHE A 411 10.36 -17.04 -5.08
CA PHE A 411 10.65 -17.68 -3.79
C PHE A 411 9.46 -17.58 -2.83
N TYR A 412 8.84 -16.40 -2.72
CA TYR A 412 7.66 -16.19 -1.89
C TYR A 412 6.48 -17.08 -2.30
N PHE A 413 6.24 -17.22 -3.60
CA PHE A 413 5.24 -18.14 -4.13
C PHE A 413 5.55 -19.59 -3.74
N LEU A 414 6.79 -20.05 -3.93
CA LEU A 414 7.19 -21.41 -3.59
C LEU A 414 7.06 -21.69 -2.08
N GLN A 415 7.55 -20.76 -1.25
CA GLN A 415 7.44 -20.83 0.21
C GLN A 415 5.99 -20.98 0.66
N LEU A 416 5.09 -20.12 0.16
CA LEU A 416 3.67 -20.19 0.52
C LEU A 416 2.98 -21.44 -0.01
N TRP A 417 3.36 -21.90 -1.20
CA TRP A 417 2.84 -23.15 -1.75
C TRP A 417 3.21 -24.34 -0.85
N ILE A 418 4.46 -24.44 -0.39
CA ILE A 418 4.90 -25.49 0.55
C ILE A 418 4.10 -25.42 1.85
N ILE A 419 3.99 -24.23 2.46
CA ILE A 419 3.27 -24.04 3.73
C ILE A 419 1.79 -24.42 3.57
N CYS A 420 1.13 -23.94 2.51
CA CYS A 420 -0.29 -24.25 2.26
C CYS A 420 -0.51 -25.72 1.88
N ARG A 421 0.47 -26.36 1.24
CA ARG A 421 0.43 -27.79 0.97
C ARG A 421 0.47 -28.59 2.26
N ILE A 422 1.33 -28.24 3.20
CA ILE A 422 1.45 -28.94 4.49
C ILE A 422 0.19 -28.70 5.35
N LYS A 423 -0.29 -27.45 5.43
CA LYS A 423 -1.39 -27.09 6.35
C LYS A 423 -2.80 -27.34 5.83
N CYS A 424 -3.00 -27.26 4.53
CA CYS A 424 -4.33 -27.28 3.92
C CYS A 424 -4.44 -28.30 2.77
N ASN A 425 -3.39 -29.09 2.53
CA ASN A 425 -3.30 -30.00 1.38
C ASN A 425 -3.61 -29.31 0.04
N LEU A 426 -3.20 -28.04 -0.09
CA LEU A 426 -3.52 -27.21 -1.26
C LEU A 426 -3.00 -27.88 -2.54
N LYS A 427 -3.91 -28.09 -3.49
CA LYS A 427 -3.62 -28.53 -4.85
C LYS A 427 -4.12 -27.45 -5.80
N PHE A 428 -3.23 -26.92 -6.63
CA PHE A 428 -3.66 -26.03 -7.69
C PHE A 428 -4.41 -26.82 -8.76
N THR A 429 -5.55 -26.28 -9.19
CA THR A 429 -6.31 -26.86 -10.28
C THR A 429 -5.53 -26.76 -11.59
N ARG A 430 -5.77 -27.71 -12.51
CA ARG A 430 -5.17 -27.69 -13.86
C ARG A 430 -5.49 -26.39 -14.60
N SER A 431 -6.64 -25.77 -14.33
CA SER A 431 -7.05 -24.50 -14.94
C SER A 431 -6.06 -23.37 -14.61
N ILE A 432 -5.75 -23.19 -13.32
CA ILE A 432 -4.83 -22.14 -12.87
C ILE A 432 -3.42 -22.36 -13.38
N MET A 433 -2.93 -23.60 -13.34
CA MET A 433 -1.59 -23.92 -13.87
C MET A 433 -1.49 -23.59 -15.36
N LYS A 434 -2.53 -23.91 -16.14
CA LYS A 434 -2.60 -23.53 -17.57
C LYS A 434 -2.60 -22.01 -17.75
N LEU A 435 -3.38 -21.27 -16.97
CA LEU A 435 -3.42 -19.80 -17.03
C LEU A 435 -2.07 -19.19 -16.67
N PHE A 436 -1.45 -19.67 -15.59
CA PHE A 436 -0.17 -19.17 -15.11
C PHE A 436 0.93 -19.39 -16.15
N ILE A 437 1.01 -20.59 -16.71
CA ILE A 437 1.98 -20.91 -17.77
C ILE A 437 1.69 -20.07 -19.02
N LEU A 438 0.44 -20.01 -19.48
CA LEU A 438 0.04 -19.24 -20.65
C LEU A 438 0.44 -17.77 -20.52
N PHE A 439 0.05 -17.11 -19.43
CA PHE A 439 0.36 -15.68 -19.25
C PHE A 439 1.85 -15.42 -19.01
N SER A 440 2.56 -16.36 -18.36
CA SER A 440 4.02 -16.26 -18.23
C SER A 440 4.71 -16.39 -19.57
N CYS A 441 4.28 -17.32 -20.44
CA CYS A 441 4.80 -17.47 -21.79
C CYS A 441 4.50 -16.24 -22.65
N ILE A 442 3.27 -15.71 -22.63
CA ILE A 442 2.93 -14.48 -23.36
C ILE A 442 3.81 -13.32 -22.86
N THR A 443 4.01 -13.20 -21.55
CA THR A 443 4.86 -12.14 -20.97
C THR A 443 6.31 -12.29 -21.42
N ALA A 444 6.86 -13.50 -21.44
CA ALA A 444 8.20 -13.76 -21.95
C ALA A 444 8.31 -13.41 -23.44
N ILE A 445 7.32 -13.78 -24.27
CA ILE A 445 7.28 -13.41 -25.70
C ILE A 445 7.24 -11.90 -25.86
N VAL A 446 6.37 -11.20 -25.12
CA VAL A 446 6.25 -9.74 -25.18
C VAL A 446 7.55 -9.05 -24.78
N LEU A 447 8.22 -9.52 -23.72
CA LEU A 447 9.53 -9.01 -23.29
C LEU A 447 10.59 -9.21 -24.37
N THR A 448 10.67 -10.43 -24.93
CA THR A 448 11.62 -10.75 -26.01
C THR A 448 11.35 -9.92 -27.27
N CYS A 449 10.10 -9.76 -27.68
CA CYS A 449 9.71 -8.90 -28.79
C CYS A 449 10.11 -7.45 -28.54
N LYS A 450 9.99 -6.94 -27.30
CA LYS A 450 10.42 -5.58 -26.95
C LYS A 450 11.93 -5.38 -27.00
N ILE A 451 12.71 -6.41 -26.67
CA ILE A 451 14.17 -6.35 -26.71
C ILE A 451 14.68 -6.48 -28.15
N LEU A 452 14.06 -7.34 -28.97
CA LEU A 452 14.53 -7.67 -30.32
C LEU A 452 13.98 -6.74 -31.41
N MET A 453 12.74 -6.25 -31.28
CA MET A 453 12.07 -5.46 -32.32
C MET A 453 12.03 -3.98 -31.96
N PHE A 454 12.74 -3.16 -32.72
CA PHE A 454 12.72 -1.71 -32.58
C PHE A 454 11.63 -1.08 -33.46
N GLY A 455 10.98 -0.03 -32.96
CA GLY A 455 10.03 0.79 -33.72
C GLY A 455 8.58 0.29 -33.70
N TRP A 456 7.80 0.72 -34.69
CA TRP A 456 6.34 0.53 -34.76
C TRP A 456 5.91 -0.95 -34.88
N SER A 457 6.74 -1.78 -35.51
CA SER A 457 6.51 -3.23 -35.65
C SER A 457 6.47 -3.93 -34.29
N GLY A 458 7.37 -3.58 -33.37
CA GLY A 458 7.37 -4.10 -32.00
C GLY A 458 6.11 -3.70 -31.21
N TYR A 459 5.62 -2.47 -31.38
CA TYR A 459 4.36 -2.05 -30.76
C TYR A 459 3.15 -2.78 -31.35
N ALA A 460 3.10 -3.00 -32.67
CA ALA A 460 2.01 -3.72 -33.32
C ALA A 460 1.90 -5.17 -32.79
N VAL A 461 3.01 -5.92 -32.79
CA VAL A 461 3.04 -7.32 -32.32
C VAL A 461 2.60 -7.42 -30.85
N VAL A 462 3.14 -6.56 -29.98
CA VAL A 462 2.80 -6.59 -28.57
C VAL A 462 1.34 -6.18 -28.33
N THR A 463 0.79 -5.28 -29.13
CA THR A 463 -0.63 -4.89 -29.06
C THR A 463 -1.55 -6.05 -29.41
N VAL A 464 -1.18 -6.87 -30.40
CA VAL A 464 -1.94 -8.10 -30.72
C VAL A 464 -1.97 -9.04 -29.52
N PHE A 465 -0.83 -9.31 -28.88
CA PHE A 465 -0.80 -10.13 -27.66
C PHE A 465 -1.62 -9.53 -26.52
N LEU A 466 -1.62 -8.20 -26.38
CA LEU A 466 -2.44 -7.52 -25.38
C LEU A 466 -3.94 -7.69 -25.66
N VAL A 467 -4.39 -7.51 -26.91
CA VAL A 467 -5.79 -7.69 -27.30
C VAL A 467 -6.23 -9.14 -27.08
N LEU A 468 -5.42 -10.11 -27.52
CA LEU A 468 -5.67 -11.54 -27.31
C LEU A 468 -5.75 -11.88 -25.81
N THR A 469 -4.80 -11.38 -25.02
CA THR A 469 -4.83 -11.58 -23.55
C THR A 469 -6.07 -10.97 -22.94
N THR A 470 -6.43 -9.75 -23.33
CA THR A 470 -7.60 -9.04 -22.80
C THR A 470 -8.89 -9.76 -23.16
N TYR A 471 -9.00 -10.24 -24.41
CA TYR A 471 -10.14 -11.03 -24.86
C TYR A 471 -10.25 -12.36 -24.11
N TYR A 472 -9.12 -13.07 -23.95
CA TYR A 472 -9.08 -14.33 -23.21
C TYR A 472 -9.40 -14.14 -21.71
N SER A 473 -8.89 -13.08 -21.09
CA SER A 473 -9.22 -12.70 -19.72
C SER A 473 -10.70 -12.31 -19.57
N TYR A 474 -11.24 -11.52 -20.51
CA TYR A 474 -12.64 -11.11 -20.49
C TYR A 474 -13.58 -12.31 -20.62
N THR A 475 -13.36 -13.19 -21.60
CA THR A 475 -14.15 -14.41 -21.78
C THR A 475 -14.01 -15.38 -20.60
N GLY A 476 -12.79 -15.53 -20.06
CA GLY A 476 -12.53 -16.32 -18.87
C GLY A 476 -13.27 -15.80 -17.64
N LEU A 477 -13.29 -14.49 -17.43
CA LEU A 477 -14.04 -13.87 -16.34
C LEU A 477 -15.56 -13.94 -16.58
N ASP A 478 -16.03 -13.67 -17.79
CA ASP A 478 -17.46 -13.73 -18.11
C ASP A 478 -18.05 -15.13 -17.86
N ARG A 479 -17.32 -16.18 -18.27
CA ARG A 479 -17.71 -17.57 -18.00
C ARG A 479 -17.81 -17.91 -16.51
N ARG A 480 -17.10 -17.19 -15.64
CA ARG A 480 -16.96 -17.50 -14.21
C ARG A 480 -17.85 -16.66 -13.31
N ILE A 481 -17.97 -15.38 -13.63
CA ILE A 481 -18.68 -14.39 -12.80
C ILE A 481 -19.77 -13.63 -13.56
N GLY A 482 -19.99 -13.93 -14.85
CA GLY A 482 -21.05 -13.31 -15.65
C GLY A 482 -20.87 -11.80 -15.82
N ILE A 483 -19.63 -11.34 -16.05
CA ILE A 483 -19.28 -9.91 -16.20
C ILE A 483 -20.23 -9.20 -17.16
N ARG A 484 -20.58 -9.83 -18.29
CA ARG A 484 -21.47 -9.26 -19.31
C ARG A 484 -22.81 -8.86 -18.72
N GLN A 485 -23.42 -9.73 -17.92
CA GLN A 485 -24.70 -9.47 -17.27
C GLN A 485 -24.59 -8.34 -16.24
N VAL A 486 -23.47 -8.29 -15.50
CA VAL A 486 -23.20 -7.23 -14.51
C VAL A 486 -23.04 -5.86 -15.19
N ILE A 487 -22.34 -5.79 -16.32
CA ILE A 487 -22.16 -4.54 -17.09
C ILE A 487 -23.50 -4.08 -17.67
N ILE A 488 -24.25 -4.97 -18.31
CA ILE A 488 -25.56 -4.67 -18.92
C ILE A 488 -26.54 -4.15 -17.85
N ASN A 489 -26.64 -4.83 -16.70
CA ASN A 489 -27.53 -4.41 -15.62
C ASN A 489 -27.16 -3.04 -15.03
N LYS A 490 -25.88 -2.63 -15.10
CA LYS A 490 -25.41 -1.33 -14.59
C LYS A 490 -25.65 -0.19 -15.58
N LEU A 491 -25.58 -0.48 -16.89
CA LEU A 491 -25.94 0.45 -17.96
C LEU A 491 -27.46 0.67 -18.02
N HIS A 492 -28.25 -0.39 -17.91
CA HIS A 492 -29.72 -0.30 -17.86
C HIS A 492 -30.28 0.34 -16.59
N ARG A 493 -29.50 0.43 -15.50
CA ARG A 493 -29.88 1.17 -14.28
C ARG A 493 -29.63 2.68 -14.37
N LYS A 494 -28.97 3.15 -15.43
CA LYS A 494 -28.64 4.56 -15.68
C LYS A 494 -29.53 5.22 -16.75
N ASN A 495 -30.37 4.42 -17.42
CA ASN A 495 -31.52 4.89 -18.19
C ASN A 495 -32.78 4.62 -17.35
#